data_AF-A0A8H7S697-F1
#
_entry.id   AF-A0A8H7S697-F1
#
_cell.length_a   1.000
_cell.length_b   1.000
_cell.length_c   1.000
_cell.angle_alpha   90.00
_cell.angle_beta   90.00
_cell.angle_gamma   90.00
#
_symmetry.space_group_name_H-M   'P 1'
#
loop_
_entity.id
_entity.type
_entity.pdbx_description
1 polymer ?
#
loop_
_entity_poly.entity_id
_entity_poly.type
_entity_poly.pdbx_seq_one_letter_code
_entity_poly.pdbx_strand_id
1 'polypeptide(L)'
;MDNTKVTATTSIKRRLSKSNDLTTATPEKRLREDNKNNNKKPSATTATTTTTTTKATVNARPKMITSDRIVRASHSKYRPYFIAENSENTHDSRASPVGDPNLQSILEYPGDSENFLLLRPVLKNTTTNNSNSNSSDNNDRRQHQNHKSLQAVDDIEDKDEYNPITDLIRSAYFIYDCYLTPEQQDLLGDESQGIMRNLTKHRNRRNANGFIEAVNDFNRIIRDLKAKGELSKNAKAMRHPSYDLACHILYQVYSRTVAPQADALNNYQAFSNNVYGEINPILVKQFITKTKLNSHSVFMDMGCGIGNVVLQVAAQTGCEAYGIEIMEVPCKCAKRQLKEYAARMKAWRLPTGKIHFRHGDFLDVGSSDMYETLKRTDVLLVNNYAFDWETNHSLAQLFLDLNEGTKIISLKSFVPKSHKINQRTFHMPESILRVEEFEYFSEAVSWTNNGGTYYIATVDRSRLKPFYEGMYKSSQR
;
A
#
# COMPACT_ATOMS: atom_id res chain seq x y z
N MET A 1 -33.22 -54.30 50.09
CA MET A 1 -31.98 -54.21 49.30
C MET A 1 -31.42 -52.81 49.50
N ASP A 2 -30.91 -52.43 50.67
CA ASP A 2 -29.92 -53.12 51.53
C ASP A 2 -28.71 -53.57 50.70
N ASN A 3 -27.45 -53.21 51.02
CA ASN A 3 -26.85 -52.71 52.27
C ASN A 3 -25.80 -51.61 51.97
N THR A 4 -25.58 -50.57 52.81
CA THR A 4 -24.54 -50.45 53.89
C THR A 4 -23.16 -51.08 53.57
N LYS A 5 -21.96 -50.57 53.97
CA LYS A 5 -21.44 -49.54 54.92
C LYS A 5 -19.98 -49.17 54.47
N VAL A 6 -19.46 -47.93 54.50
CA VAL A 6 -18.82 -47.15 55.61
C VAL A 6 -17.36 -47.54 55.99
N THR A 7 -16.47 -46.52 56.09
CA THR A 7 -15.12 -46.45 56.76
C THR A 7 -13.92 -47.26 56.20
N ALA A 8 -12.63 -46.90 56.42
CA ALA A 8 -12.00 -45.73 57.06
C ALA A 8 -10.52 -45.47 56.63
N THR A 9 -10.10 -44.22 56.87
CA THR A 9 -8.76 -43.65 57.11
C THR A 9 -7.63 -44.57 57.60
N THR A 10 -6.38 -44.32 57.15
CA THR A 10 -5.15 -44.39 57.99
C THR A 10 -4.03 -43.50 57.39
N SER A 11 -3.21 -42.86 58.23
CA SER A 11 -2.12 -41.96 57.82
C SER A 11 -0.79 -42.29 58.50
N ILE A 12 0.31 -42.42 57.74
CA ILE A 12 1.72 -42.48 58.22
C ILE A 12 2.58 -41.81 57.11
N LYS A 13 3.35 -40.71 57.22
CA LYS A 13 4.23 -40.05 58.22
C LYS A 13 5.67 -40.61 58.37
N ARG A 14 6.64 -40.00 57.66
CA ARG A 14 8.10 -39.83 57.92
C ARG A 14 8.63 -38.86 56.82
N ARG A 15 9.38 -37.74 57.00
CA ARG A 15 10.42 -37.27 57.96
C ARG A 15 11.64 -38.22 58.03
N LEU A 16 12.91 -37.81 57.97
CA LEU A 16 13.54 -36.47 58.06
C LEU A 16 15.05 -36.55 57.69
N SER A 17 15.65 -35.51 57.08
CA SER A 17 17.04 -34.98 57.27
C SER A 17 17.43 -34.10 56.07
N LYS A 18 17.80 -32.80 56.09
CA LYS A 18 18.59 -31.91 56.98
C LYS A 18 20.11 -32.14 57.02
N SER A 19 20.86 -31.29 56.28
CA SER A 19 22.09 -30.55 56.68
C SER A 19 22.73 -29.90 55.44
N ASN A 20 23.33 -28.70 55.44
CA ASN A 20 23.46 -27.63 56.45
C ASN A 20 23.74 -26.29 55.73
N ASP A 21 23.49 -25.17 56.42
CA ASP A 21 23.91 -23.82 56.02
C ASP A 21 25.44 -23.64 56.02
N LEU A 22 25.94 -22.60 55.34
CA LEU A 22 26.57 -21.50 56.09
C LEU A 22 26.59 -20.15 55.35
N THR A 23 26.46 -19.10 56.14
CA THR A 23 26.39 -17.66 55.84
C THR A 23 27.75 -16.98 55.70
N THR A 24 27.80 -15.81 55.06
CA THR A 24 28.32 -14.48 55.54
C THR A 24 28.71 -13.62 54.32
N ALA A 25 28.16 -12.43 54.10
CA ALA A 25 28.23 -11.14 54.83
C ALA A 25 29.35 -10.20 54.29
N THR A 26 28.95 -8.95 54.02
CA THR A 26 29.74 -7.85 53.44
C THR A 26 30.84 -7.33 54.37
N PRO A 27 31.81 -6.54 53.87
CA PRO A 27 31.72 -5.10 54.18
C PRO A 27 32.21 -4.13 53.08
N GLU A 28 31.78 -2.88 53.19
CA GLU A 28 32.34 -1.73 52.47
C GLU A 28 33.76 -1.38 52.95
N LYS A 29 34.54 -0.68 52.10
CA LYS A 29 35.36 0.45 52.58
C LYS A 29 35.71 1.47 51.50
N ARG A 30 35.53 2.75 51.82
CA ARG A 30 36.08 3.91 51.10
C ARG A 30 37.61 3.90 51.16
N LEU A 31 38.25 4.55 50.20
CA LEU A 31 39.34 5.50 50.46
C LEU A 31 39.34 6.61 49.38
N ARG A 32 39.82 7.79 49.76
CA ARG A 32 39.99 9.02 48.94
C ARG A 32 41.49 9.33 48.81
N GLU A 33 41.79 10.46 48.18
CA GLU A 33 43.08 11.20 48.17
C GLU A 33 44.13 10.69 47.18
N ASP A 34 45.00 11.54 46.62
CA ASP A 34 44.89 12.95 46.20
C ASP A 34 46.16 13.30 45.40
N ASN A 35 46.07 14.17 44.38
CA ASN A 35 47.08 15.15 43.95
C ASN A 35 46.63 15.78 42.62
N LYS A 36 46.41 17.11 42.48
CA LYS A 36 47.38 18.23 42.56
C LYS A 36 48.53 18.06 41.55
N ASN A 37 48.92 19.06 40.76
CA ASN A 37 48.39 20.40 40.50
C ASN A 37 49.10 20.93 39.22
N ASN A 38 48.50 21.85 38.45
CA ASN A 38 49.23 23.03 37.97
C ASN A 38 48.32 24.03 37.23
N ASN A 39 48.22 25.23 37.79
CA ASN A 39 47.57 26.40 37.19
C ASN A 39 48.55 27.18 36.31
N LYS A 40 48.07 27.74 35.19
CA LYS A 40 48.50 29.06 34.67
C LYS A 40 47.33 29.77 33.97
N LYS A 41 46.96 30.95 34.49
CA LYS A 41 46.10 32.01 33.90
C LYS A 41 47.00 33.12 33.28
N PRO A 42 46.52 34.18 32.59
CA PRO A 42 45.13 34.64 32.31
C PRO A 42 44.73 34.37 30.82
N SER A 43 43.75 34.99 30.13
CA SER A 43 42.91 36.19 30.36
C SER A 43 41.50 36.10 29.71
N ALA A 44 40.77 37.23 29.69
CA ALA A 44 39.58 37.49 28.86
C ALA A 44 40.01 37.88 27.41
N THR A 45 39.16 37.88 26.35
CA THR A 45 37.85 38.56 26.26
C THR A 45 36.92 37.99 25.17
N THR A 46 35.65 37.74 25.54
CA THR A 46 34.39 37.76 24.75
C THR A 46 34.29 37.11 23.36
N ALA A 47 33.51 36.02 23.27
CA ALA A 47 32.55 35.78 22.18
C ALA A 47 31.37 34.91 22.70
N THR A 48 30.14 35.42 22.59
CA THR A 48 28.93 34.79 23.12
C THR A 48 28.42 33.67 22.22
N THR A 49 28.39 32.42 22.71
CA THR A 49 27.68 31.31 22.05
C THR A 49 26.58 30.79 22.96
N THR A 50 25.38 31.34 22.81
CA THR A 50 24.19 30.92 23.56
C THR A 50 23.81 29.49 23.19
N THR A 51 23.76 28.59 24.18
CA THR A 51 23.38 27.19 23.98
C THR A 51 21.88 27.07 23.72
N THR A 52 21.45 27.15 22.46
CA THR A 52 20.07 26.84 22.07
C THR A 52 19.85 25.34 22.10
N THR A 53 19.32 24.84 23.22
CA THR A 53 18.71 23.50 23.31
C THR A 53 17.66 23.34 22.21
N THR A 54 17.99 22.58 21.16
CA THR A 54 17.05 22.16 20.13
C THR A 54 16.06 21.18 20.75
N LYS A 55 14.88 21.69 21.14
CA LYS A 55 13.74 20.86 21.51
C LYS A 55 13.46 19.89 20.37
N ALA A 56 13.39 18.60 20.69
CA ALA A 56 12.94 17.59 19.74
C ALA A 56 11.57 18.00 19.18
N THR A 57 11.49 18.11 17.86
CA THR A 57 10.23 18.43 17.18
C THR A 57 9.24 17.30 17.42
N VAL A 58 8.12 17.63 18.07
CA VAL A 58 6.98 16.73 18.25
C VAL A 58 6.62 16.12 16.89
N ASN A 59 6.56 14.78 16.82
CA ASN A 59 6.30 14.04 15.58
C ASN A 59 5.09 14.61 14.83
N ALA A 60 5.36 15.40 13.79
CA ALA A 60 4.32 15.95 12.94
C ALA A 60 3.58 14.81 12.26
N ARG A 61 2.26 14.73 12.47
CA ARG A 61 1.41 13.69 11.88
C ARG A 61 1.56 13.73 10.35
N PRO A 62 1.60 12.58 9.64
CA PRO A 62 1.66 12.57 8.19
C PRO A 62 0.51 13.40 7.60
N LYS A 63 0.85 14.45 6.85
CA LYS A 63 -0.12 15.28 6.15
C LYS A 63 -0.28 14.75 4.73
N MET A 64 -1.51 14.50 4.33
CA MET A 64 -1.90 14.02 3.00
C MET A 64 -1.36 14.95 1.91
N ILE A 65 -0.84 14.37 0.82
CA ILE A 65 -0.42 15.10 -0.36
C ILE A 65 -1.70 15.49 -1.15
N THR A 66 -1.99 16.79 -1.21
CA THR A 66 -3.18 17.31 -1.86
C THR A 66 -3.08 17.26 -3.39
N SER A 67 -4.22 17.09 -4.05
CA SER A 67 -4.41 17.12 -5.50
C SER A 67 -3.79 18.38 -6.12
N ASP A 68 -4.10 19.56 -5.55
CA ASP A 68 -3.57 20.83 -6.03
C ASP A 68 -2.03 20.86 -6.05
N ARG A 69 -1.38 20.22 -5.08
CA ARG A 69 0.09 20.13 -5.01
C ARG A 69 0.69 19.31 -6.15
N ILE A 70 0.04 18.22 -6.59
CA ILE A 70 0.49 17.44 -7.76
C ILE A 70 0.40 18.33 -9.01
N VAL A 71 -0.79 18.91 -9.24
CA VAL A 71 -1.10 19.69 -10.44
C VAL A 71 -0.19 20.91 -10.54
N ARG A 72 0.07 21.61 -9.41
CA ARG A 72 1.02 22.73 -9.33
C ARG A 72 2.46 22.29 -9.64
N ALA A 73 2.90 21.13 -9.13
CA ALA A 73 4.26 20.62 -9.35
C ALA A 73 4.52 20.21 -10.82
N SER A 74 3.48 19.80 -11.55
CA SER A 74 3.57 19.34 -12.94
C SER A 74 2.78 20.20 -13.93
N HIS A 75 2.55 21.49 -13.61
CA HIS A 75 1.62 22.38 -14.32
C HIS A 75 1.75 22.39 -15.85
N SER A 76 2.95 22.21 -16.41
CA SER A 76 3.17 22.13 -17.87
C SER A 76 2.33 21.04 -18.56
N LYS A 77 2.00 19.95 -17.84
CA LYS A 77 1.16 18.83 -18.31
C LYS A 77 -0.35 19.11 -18.25
N TYR A 78 -0.76 20.27 -17.73
CA TYR A 78 -2.15 20.58 -17.43
C TYR A 78 -2.66 21.79 -18.20
N ARG A 79 -3.96 21.82 -18.48
CA ARG A 79 -4.69 22.94 -19.11
C ARG A 79 -6.05 23.16 -18.44
N PRO A 80 -6.66 24.35 -18.57
CA PRO A 80 -8.06 24.55 -18.16
C PRO A 80 -8.99 23.54 -18.83
N TYR A 81 -9.93 23.00 -18.06
CA TYR A 81 -11.02 22.16 -18.56
C TYR A 81 -12.35 22.94 -18.65
N PHE A 82 -12.60 23.77 -17.64
CA PHE A 82 -13.78 24.61 -17.55
C PHE A 82 -13.60 25.92 -18.33
N ILE A 83 -14.70 26.49 -18.80
CA ILE A 83 -14.79 27.77 -19.50
C ILE A 83 -15.37 28.79 -18.54
N ALA A 84 -14.78 29.99 -18.48
CA ALA A 84 -15.33 31.10 -17.71
C ALA A 84 -16.43 31.79 -18.52
N GLU A 85 -17.58 32.08 -17.89
CA GLU A 85 -18.77 32.62 -18.58
C GLU A 85 -18.56 34.02 -19.20
N ASN A 86 -17.44 34.69 -18.89
CA ASN A 86 -17.10 36.03 -19.40
C ASN A 86 -15.89 36.05 -20.37
N SER A 87 -15.39 34.91 -20.86
CA SER A 87 -14.17 34.87 -21.70
C SER A 87 -14.40 35.13 -23.19
N GLU A 88 -15.42 35.89 -23.60
CA GLU A 88 -15.72 36.15 -25.02
C GLU A 88 -14.70 37.08 -25.73
N ASN A 89 -13.79 37.77 -25.02
CA ASN A 89 -12.89 38.73 -25.66
C ASN A 89 -11.48 38.92 -25.04
N THR A 90 -10.94 37.95 -24.30
CA THR A 90 -9.54 38.01 -23.82
C THR A 90 -8.72 36.80 -24.26
N HIS A 91 -8.12 36.91 -25.44
CA HIS A 91 -7.08 36.00 -25.95
C HIS A 91 -5.71 36.18 -25.24
N ASP A 92 -5.70 36.63 -23.97
CA ASP A 92 -4.46 36.88 -23.23
C ASP A 92 -3.92 35.56 -22.63
N SER A 93 -3.23 34.82 -23.49
CA SER A 93 -2.64 33.49 -23.24
C SER A 93 -1.48 33.47 -22.23
N ARG A 94 -1.36 34.51 -21.40
CA ARG A 94 -0.28 34.71 -20.42
C ARG A 94 -0.73 34.63 -18.96
N ALA A 95 -2.03 34.65 -18.67
CA ALA A 95 -2.52 34.39 -17.31
C ALA A 95 -2.32 32.91 -16.95
N SER A 96 -1.47 32.60 -15.97
CA SER A 96 -1.26 31.21 -15.54
C SER A 96 -2.50 30.68 -14.79
N PRO A 97 -3.16 29.61 -15.27
CA PRO A 97 -4.41 29.11 -14.66
C PRO A 97 -4.19 28.51 -13.25
N VAL A 98 -2.93 28.37 -12.81
CA VAL A 98 -2.54 28.02 -11.45
C VAL A 98 -3.03 29.02 -10.39
N GLY A 99 -3.21 30.29 -10.79
CA GLY A 99 -3.62 31.38 -9.91
C GLY A 99 -5.13 31.65 -9.89
N ASP A 100 -5.91 31.05 -10.78
CA ASP A 100 -7.35 31.33 -10.89
C ASP A 100 -8.12 30.78 -9.67
N PRO A 101 -8.80 31.61 -8.86
CA PRO A 101 -9.64 31.13 -7.77
C PRO A 101 -10.81 30.28 -8.27
N ASN A 102 -11.30 30.50 -9.49
CA ASN A 102 -12.42 29.77 -10.09
C ASN A 102 -12.03 28.36 -10.59
N LEU A 103 -10.77 27.96 -10.41
CA LEU A 103 -10.28 26.61 -10.67
C LEU A 103 -9.81 25.91 -9.38
N GLN A 104 -9.98 26.54 -8.21
CA GLN A 104 -9.65 25.94 -6.92
C GLN A 104 -10.92 25.44 -6.23
N SER A 105 -10.86 24.22 -5.71
CA SER A 105 -11.97 23.62 -4.98
C SER A 105 -11.46 22.83 -3.78
N ILE A 106 -12.30 22.68 -2.76
CA ILE A 106 -12.01 21.88 -1.58
C ILE A 106 -13.05 20.76 -1.54
N LEU A 107 -12.64 19.51 -1.34
CA LEU A 107 -13.55 18.41 -1.04
C LEU A 107 -13.47 18.04 0.44
N GLU A 108 -14.62 17.96 1.10
CA GLU A 108 -14.74 17.47 2.47
C GLU A 108 -14.73 15.93 2.48
N TYR A 109 -13.79 15.32 3.20
CA TYR A 109 -13.75 13.88 3.46
C TYR A 109 -14.33 13.58 4.86
N PRO A 110 -14.71 12.33 5.16
CA PRO A 110 -15.20 11.93 6.49
C PRO A 110 -14.30 12.39 7.66
N GLY A 111 -12.98 12.38 7.48
CA GLY A 111 -11.97 12.65 8.50
C GLY A 111 -11.14 13.93 8.31
N ASP A 112 -11.06 14.47 7.10
CA ASP A 112 -10.19 15.61 6.75
C ASP A 112 -10.78 16.40 5.57
N SER A 113 -10.01 17.27 4.92
CA SER A 113 -10.39 17.95 3.66
C SER A 113 -9.19 18.02 2.70
N GLU A 114 -9.43 18.04 1.38
CA GLU A 114 -8.39 18.14 0.36
C GLU A 114 -8.62 19.32 -0.59
N ASN A 115 -7.54 20.03 -0.94
CA ASN A 115 -7.54 21.05 -1.98
C ASN A 115 -7.29 20.41 -3.35
N PHE A 116 -8.11 20.77 -4.33
CA PHE A 116 -8.03 20.39 -5.73
C PHE A 116 -7.78 21.62 -6.61
N LEU A 117 -6.99 21.43 -7.67
CA LEU A 117 -6.82 22.40 -8.76
C LEU A 117 -7.40 21.78 -10.04
N LEU A 118 -8.50 22.35 -10.52
CA LEU A 118 -9.42 21.75 -11.49
C LEU A 118 -8.96 21.90 -12.95
N LEU A 119 -7.81 21.31 -13.27
CA LEU A 119 -7.24 21.27 -14.62
C LEU A 119 -7.38 19.87 -15.24
N ARG A 120 -7.42 19.79 -16.59
CA ARG A 120 -7.28 18.51 -17.32
C ARG A 120 -5.80 18.21 -17.62
N PRO A 121 -5.35 16.96 -17.51
CA PRO A 121 -4.07 16.56 -18.07
C PRO A 121 -4.13 16.56 -19.60
N VAL A 122 -3.01 16.85 -20.26
CA VAL A 122 -2.89 16.89 -21.74
C VAL A 122 -1.60 16.22 -22.19
N LEU A 123 -1.64 15.57 -23.35
CA LEU A 123 -0.45 14.94 -23.93
C LEU A 123 0.61 16.00 -24.23
N LYS A 124 1.87 15.71 -23.90
CA LYS A 124 3.01 16.56 -24.30
C LYS A 124 3.29 16.37 -25.79
N ASN A 125 3.43 17.49 -26.52
CA ASN A 125 4.03 17.47 -27.85
C ASN A 125 5.47 16.94 -27.79
N THR A 126 5.70 15.76 -28.36
CA THR A 126 7.04 15.27 -28.73
C THR A 126 7.50 16.01 -30.00
N THR A 127 7.81 17.30 -29.86
CA THR A 127 8.32 18.08 -30.99
C THR A 127 9.61 17.47 -31.51
N THR A 128 9.59 17.07 -32.77
CA THR A 128 10.67 16.37 -33.47
C THR A 128 12.01 17.11 -33.39
N ASN A 129 12.98 16.54 -32.69
CA ASN A 129 14.39 16.81 -32.95
C ASN A 129 14.79 16.11 -34.26
N ASN A 130 14.42 16.71 -35.39
CA ASN A 130 15.00 16.38 -36.69
C ASN A 130 15.74 17.61 -37.22
N SER A 131 16.95 17.79 -36.72
CA SER A 131 17.93 18.72 -37.29
C SER A 131 18.39 18.22 -38.66
N ASN A 132 18.52 19.15 -39.61
CA ASN A 132 19.10 19.02 -40.96
C ASN A 132 18.23 18.32 -42.03
N SER A 133 17.66 19.12 -42.94
CA SER A 133 18.31 19.35 -44.24
C SER A 133 17.74 20.59 -44.97
N ASN A 134 18.57 21.25 -45.77
CA ASN A 134 18.22 22.47 -46.50
C ASN A 134 17.20 22.19 -47.62
N SER A 135 16.18 23.05 -47.73
CA SER A 135 15.61 23.43 -49.04
C SER A 135 14.85 24.75 -48.92
N SER A 136 15.32 25.76 -49.64
CA SER A 136 14.62 27.03 -49.85
C SER A 136 13.56 26.86 -50.95
N ASP A 137 12.28 26.99 -50.61
CA ASP A 137 11.31 27.85 -51.32
C ASP A 137 9.87 27.70 -50.80
N ASN A 138 9.05 28.73 -51.04
CA ASN A 138 7.61 28.82 -50.77
C ASN A 138 7.16 28.95 -49.30
N ASN A 139 7.63 30.00 -48.62
CA ASN A 139 6.93 30.59 -47.48
C ASN A 139 5.81 31.52 -47.96
N ASP A 140 4.54 31.14 -47.74
CA ASP A 140 3.45 32.06 -47.33
C ASP A 140 2.08 31.39 -47.15
N ARG A 141 1.89 30.14 -47.61
CA ARG A 141 0.60 29.41 -47.44
C ARG A 141 0.60 28.29 -46.38
N ARG A 142 1.74 27.98 -45.74
CA ARG A 142 1.85 26.87 -44.77
C ARG A 142 1.72 27.23 -43.29
N GLN A 143 1.85 28.51 -42.92
CA GLN A 143 1.78 28.90 -41.49
C GLN A 143 0.38 28.75 -40.87
N HIS A 144 -0.69 28.93 -41.65
CA HIS A 144 -2.07 28.80 -41.16
C HIS A 144 -2.59 27.34 -41.03
N GLN A 145 -1.92 26.36 -41.63
CA GLN A 145 -2.29 24.94 -41.44
C GLN A 145 -1.55 24.30 -40.26
N ASN A 146 -0.29 24.65 -40.02
CA ASN A 146 0.47 24.10 -38.88
C ASN A 146 -0.01 24.60 -37.50
N HIS A 147 -0.62 25.79 -37.40
CA HIS A 147 -1.16 26.23 -36.11
C HIS A 147 -2.41 25.44 -35.68
N LYS A 148 -3.26 25.02 -36.64
CA LYS A 148 -4.43 24.18 -36.35
C LYS A 148 -4.06 22.76 -35.94
N SER A 149 -2.98 22.18 -36.48
CA SER A 149 -2.55 20.82 -36.09
C SER A 149 -1.92 20.78 -34.70
N LEU A 150 -1.15 21.79 -34.29
CA LEU A 150 -0.61 21.87 -32.93
C LEU A 150 -1.69 22.12 -31.86
N GLN A 151 -2.69 22.97 -32.14
CA GLN A 151 -3.82 23.15 -31.20
C GLN A 151 -4.65 21.87 -31.00
N ALA A 152 -4.81 21.04 -32.03
CA ALA A 152 -5.61 19.81 -31.96
C ALA A 152 -4.99 18.74 -31.03
N VAL A 153 -3.68 18.77 -30.77
CA VAL A 153 -3.00 17.81 -29.87
C VAL A 153 -3.12 18.23 -28.41
N ASP A 154 -3.05 19.53 -28.11
CA ASP A 154 -3.25 20.07 -26.76
C ASP A 154 -4.69 19.82 -26.21
N ASP A 155 -5.63 19.40 -27.07
CA ASP A 155 -6.99 19.00 -26.68
C ASP A 155 -7.17 17.50 -26.33
N ILE A 156 -6.16 16.66 -26.56
CA ILE A 156 -6.24 15.23 -26.21
C ILE A 156 -5.90 15.05 -24.71
N GLU A 157 -6.85 14.48 -23.97
CA GLU A 157 -6.67 14.13 -22.56
C GLU A 157 -5.66 12.99 -22.41
N ASP A 158 -4.59 13.23 -21.65
CA ASP A 158 -3.63 12.19 -21.26
C ASP A 158 -4.28 11.31 -20.18
N LYS A 159 -4.41 10.01 -20.48
CA LYS A 159 -5.06 9.03 -19.60
C LYS A 159 -4.13 8.45 -18.55
N ASP A 160 -2.83 8.56 -18.75
CA ASP A 160 -1.80 7.99 -17.86
C ASP A 160 -1.42 9.00 -16.77
N GLU A 161 -1.64 10.29 -17.03
CA GLU A 161 -1.46 11.37 -16.06
C GLU A 161 -2.65 11.52 -15.09
N TYR A 162 -2.38 12.00 -13.88
CA TYR A 162 -3.39 12.21 -12.84
C TYR A 162 -4.45 13.26 -13.23
N ASN A 163 -5.74 12.88 -13.25
CA ASN A 163 -6.86 13.80 -13.48
C ASN A 163 -7.54 14.23 -12.15
N PRO A 164 -7.41 15.49 -11.71
CA PRO A 164 -7.97 15.99 -10.45
C PRO A 164 -9.51 16.12 -10.46
N ILE A 165 -10.12 16.43 -11.60
CA ILE A 165 -11.58 16.60 -11.73
C ILE A 165 -12.27 15.24 -11.59
N THR A 166 -11.72 14.22 -12.25
CA THR A 166 -12.23 12.84 -12.21
C THR A 166 -12.03 12.22 -10.82
N ASP A 167 -10.91 12.49 -10.14
CA ASP A 167 -10.64 12.06 -8.77
C ASP A 167 -11.58 12.73 -7.74
N LEU A 168 -11.87 14.03 -7.87
CA LEU A 168 -12.83 14.73 -7.02
C LEU A 168 -14.22 14.08 -7.12
N ILE A 169 -14.73 13.89 -8.34
CA ILE A 169 -16.07 13.32 -8.57
C ILE A 169 -16.15 11.88 -8.07
N ARG A 170 -15.12 11.04 -8.33
CA ARG A 170 -15.05 9.68 -7.78
C ARG A 170 -15.01 9.69 -6.26
N SER A 171 -14.26 10.60 -5.65
CA SER A 171 -14.20 10.73 -4.19
C SER A 171 -15.57 11.12 -3.60
N ALA A 172 -16.26 12.10 -4.19
CA ALA A 172 -17.61 12.49 -3.78
C ALA A 172 -18.61 11.32 -3.94
N TYR A 173 -18.52 10.56 -5.05
CA TYR A 173 -19.35 9.38 -5.29
C TYR A 173 -19.11 8.29 -4.23
N PHE A 174 -17.86 7.95 -3.90
CA PHE A 174 -17.59 6.96 -2.86
C PHE A 174 -17.99 7.41 -1.44
N ILE A 175 -17.98 8.71 -1.16
CA ILE A 175 -18.55 9.25 0.09
C ILE A 175 -20.07 9.03 0.10
N TYR A 176 -20.76 9.40 -0.99
CA TYR A 176 -22.21 9.19 -1.14
C TYR A 176 -22.59 7.70 -1.03
N ASP A 177 -21.95 6.85 -1.80
CA ASP A 177 -22.28 5.42 -1.97
C ASP A 177 -21.93 4.58 -0.74
N CYS A 178 -20.73 4.78 -0.16
CA CYS A 178 -20.25 3.92 0.91
C CYS A 178 -20.49 4.48 2.32
N TYR A 179 -20.62 5.80 2.53
CA TYR A 179 -20.69 6.40 3.89
C TYR A 179 -22.07 6.91 4.28
N LEU A 180 -23.00 7.10 3.35
CA LEU A 180 -24.33 7.65 3.65
C LEU A 180 -25.37 6.52 3.70
N THR A 181 -26.30 6.60 4.66
CA THR A 181 -27.53 5.78 4.63
C THR A 181 -28.50 6.35 3.57
N PRO A 182 -29.53 5.61 3.13
CA PRO A 182 -30.50 6.13 2.14
C PRO A 182 -31.10 7.48 2.56
N GLU A 183 -31.46 7.65 3.83
CA GLU A 183 -32.04 8.89 4.37
C GLU A 183 -31.03 10.05 4.39
N GLN A 184 -29.73 9.74 4.39
CA GLN A 184 -28.64 10.72 4.28
C GLN A 184 -28.29 11.03 2.82
N GLN A 185 -28.48 10.06 1.90
CA GLN A 185 -28.36 10.26 0.46
C GLN A 185 -29.47 11.19 -0.06
N ASP A 186 -30.70 11.06 0.44
CA ASP A 186 -31.83 11.94 0.11
C ASP A 186 -31.55 13.43 0.38
N LEU A 187 -30.69 13.76 1.36
CA LEU A 187 -30.27 15.13 1.64
C LEU A 187 -29.50 15.77 0.48
N LEU A 188 -28.88 14.96 -0.39
CA LEU A 188 -28.19 15.41 -1.60
C LEU A 188 -29.11 15.52 -2.82
N GLY A 189 -30.39 15.19 -2.67
CA GLY A 189 -31.42 15.27 -3.72
C GLY A 189 -31.45 14.07 -4.67
N ASP A 190 -32.41 14.09 -5.60
CA ASP A 190 -32.78 12.96 -6.46
C ASP A 190 -32.02 12.88 -7.80
N GLU A 191 -32.37 11.90 -8.65
CA GLU A 191 -31.79 11.73 -9.99
C GLU A 191 -32.14 12.86 -11.00
N SER A 192 -32.98 13.82 -10.62
CA SER A 192 -33.42 14.93 -11.47
C SER A 192 -32.72 16.25 -11.12
N GLN A 193 -32.57 16.57 -9.83
CA GLN A 193 -31.99 17.82 -9.31
C GLN A 193 -30.83 17.64 -8.32
N GLY A 194 -30.45 16.41 -7.98
CA GLY A 194 -29.45 16.11 -6.96
C GLY A 194 -28.03 16.63 -7.25
N ILE A 195 -27.28 16.85 -6.18
CA ILE A 195 -25.92 17.43 -6.20
C ILE A 195 -24.95 16.54 -7.01
N MET A 196 -25.05 15.21 -6.87
CA MET A 196 -24.20 14.26 -7.61
C MET A 196 -24.41 14.33 -9.13
N ARG A 197 -25.66 14.56 -9.56
CA ARG A 197 -26.00 14.85 -10.95
C ARG A 197 -25.46 16.20 -11.39
N ASN A 198 -25.57 17.24 -10.55
CA ASN A 198 -25.06 18.56 -10.87
C ASN A 198 -23.53 18.55 -11.07
N LEU A 199 -22.74 17.86 -10.24
CA LEU A 199 -21.30 17.67 -10.47
C LEU A 199 -21.01 17.11 -11.87
N THR A 200 -21.73 16.06 -12.28
CA THR A 200 -21.57 15.42 -13.60
C THR A 200 -22.02 16.34 -14.75
N LYS A 201 -23.16 17.02 -14.58
CA LYS A 201 -23.76 17.98 -15.54
C LYS A 201 -22.84 19.18 -15.77
N HIS A 202 -22.34 19.81 -14.72
CA HIS A 202 -21.49 21.00 -14.82
C HIS A 202 -20.09 20.67 -15.34
N ARG A 203 -19.52 19.50 -15.00
CA ARG A 203 -18.35 18.93 -15.70
C ARG A 203 -18.61 18.82 -17.20
N ASN A 204 -19.64 18.08 -17.61
CA ASN A 204 -19.89 17.80 -19.03
C ASN A 204 -20.22 19.06 -19.84
N ARG A 205 -20.81 20.10 -19.20
CA ARG A 205 -21.04 21.43 -19.79
C ARG A 205 -19.85 22.39 -19.69
N ARG A 206 -18.72 21.97 -19.10
CA ARG A 206 -17.53 22.78 -18.81
C ARG A 206 -17.82 24.10 -18.05
N ASN A 207 -18.86 24.13 -17.22
CA ASN A 207 -19.22 25.30 -16.42
C ASN A 207 -18.49 25.28 -15.06
N ALA A 208 -17.54 26.21 -14.85
CA ALA A 208 -16.75 26.28 -13.62
C ALA A 208 -17.60 26.61 -12.39
N ASN A 209 -18.41 27.68 -12.49
CA ASN A 209 -19.18 28.26 -11.38
C ASN A 209 -20.14 27.24 -10.77
N GLY A 210 -20.99 26.63 -11.59
CA GLY A 210 -21.95 25.61 -11.13
C GLY A 210 -21.30 24.29 -10.72
N PHE A 211 -20.06 24.00 -11.16
CA PHE A 211 -19.31 22.85 -10.63
C PHE A 211 -18.80 23.13 -9.21
N ILE A 212 -18.22 24.31 -8.98
CA ILE A 212 -17.76 24.73 -7.64
C ILE A 212 -18.95 24.88 -6.68
N GLU A 213 -20.06 25.44 -7.13
CA GLU A 213 -21.31 25.53 -6.35
C GLU A 213 -21.79 24.14 -5.92
N ALA A 214 -21.88 23.17 -6.84
CA ALA A 214 -22.24 21.80 -6.51
C ALA A 214 -21.27 21.12 -5.52
N VAL A 215 -19.96 21.39 -5.60
CA VAL A 215 -19.00 20.91 -4.58
C VAL A 215 -19.21 21.60 -3.22
N ASN A 216 -19.55 22.89 -3.21
CA ASN A 216 -19.85 23.61 -1.97
C ASN A 216 -21.14 23.13 -1.31
N ASP A 217 -22.18 22.82 -2.09
CA ASP A 217 -23.41 22.19 -1.62
C ASP A 217 -23.16 20.81 -1.02
N PHE A 218 -22.39 19.97 -1.73
CA PHE A 218 -21.94 18.67 -1.23
C PHE A 218 -21.22 18.82 0.12
N ASN A 219 -20.22 19.71 0.18
CA ASN A 219 -19.45 19.96 1.39
C ASN A 219 -20.30 20.45 2.56
N ARG A 220 -21.34 21.25 2.32
CA ARG A 220 -22.25 21.73 3.38
C ARG A 220 -22.91 20.56 4.11
N ILE A 221 -23.44 19.59 3.34
CA ILE A 221 -24.10 18.40 3.88
C ILE A 221 -23.08 17.48 4.57
N ILE A 222 -21.94 17.21 3.93
CA ILE A 222 -20.89 16.37 4.52
C ILE A 222 -20.34 16.97 5.82
N ARG A 223 -20.19 18.30 5.92
CA ARG A 223 -19.78 18.97 7.17
C ARG A 223 -20.81 18.85 8.29
N ASP A 224 -22.10 18.98 7.98
CA ASP A 224 -23.17 18.78 8.96
C ASP A 224 -23.21 17.33 9.47
N LEU A 225 -23.16 16.33 8.58
CA LEU A 225 -23.09 14.91 8.95
C LEU A 225 -21.79 14.57 9.72
N LYS A 226 -20.67 15.23 9.40
CA LYS A 226 -19.39 15.10 10.09
C LYS A 226 -19.45 15.70 11.50
N ALA A 227 -20.10 16.85 11.67
CA ALA A 227 -20.31 17.51 12.97
C ALA A 227 -21.25 16.72 13.88
N LYS A 228 -22.31 16.12 13.31
CA LYS A 228 -23.21 15.17 13.99
C LYS A 228 -22.55 13.83 14.34
N GLY A 229 -21.37 13.55 13.78
CA GLY A 229 -20.61 12.31 14.01
C GLY A 229 -21.07 11.11 13.17
N GLU A 230 -22.10 11.25 12.35
CA GLU A 230 -22.72 10.18 11.55
C GLU A 230 -21.69 9.52 10.61
N LEU A 231 -20.88 10.29 9.89
CA LEU A 231 -19.84 9.73 9.01
C LEU A 231 -18.82 8.86 9.78
N SER A 232 -18.60 9.15 11.07
CA SER A 232 -17.69 8.36 11.93
C SER A 232 -18.33 7.06 12.42
N LYS A 233 -19.65 7.07 12.62
CA LYS A 233 -20.46 5.91 12.99
C LYS A 233 -20.61 4.96 11.79
N ASN A 234 -20.89 5.50 10.61
CA ASN A 234 -21.03 4.74 9.37
C ASN A 234 -19.70 4.12 8.92
N ALA A 235 -18.59 4.86 9.01
CA ALA A 235 -17.24 4.31 8.76
C ALA A 235 -16.90 3.12 9.69
N LYS A 236 -17.27 3.19 10.98
CA LYS A 236 -17.09 2.06 11.93
C LYS A 236 -17.96 0.86 11.57
N ALA A 237 -19.17 1.09 11.07
CA ALA A 237 -20.07 0.01 10.64
C ALA A 237 -19.53 -0.72 9.40
N MET A 238 -18.94 0.01 8.45
CA MET A 238 -18.29 -0.54 7.25
C MET A 238 -17.09 -1.45 7.59
N ARG A 239 -16.38 -1.18 8.68
CA ARG A 239 -15.13 -1.83 9.14
C ARG A 239 -13.95 -1.64 8.19
N HIS A 240 -14.00 -2.16 6.97
CA HIS A 240 -12.96 -2.03 5.96
C HIS A 240 -13.59 -1.59 4.62
N PRO A 241 -12.86 -0.85 3.76
CA PRO A 241 -13.38 -0.44 2.47
C PRO A 241 -13.85 -1.63 1.61
N SER A 242 -14.82 -1.34 0.73
CA SER A 242 -15.14 -2.22 -0.41
C SER A 242 -13.93 -2.33 -1.35
N TYR A 243 -13.98 -3.28 -2.29
CA TYR A 243 -12.94 -3.42 -3.31
C TYR A 243 -12.74 -2.12 -4.10
N ASP A 244 -13.82 -1.51 -4.57
CA ASP A 244 -13.77 -0.34 -5.44
C ASP A 244 -13.30 0.91 -4.68
N LEU A 245 -13.70 1.07 -3.41
CA LEU A 245 -13.18 2.11 -2.53
C LEU A 245 -11.69 1.91 -2.21
N ALA A 246 -11.26 0.66 -1.95
CA ALA A 246 -9.85 0.36 -1.74
C ALA A 246 -9.01 0.70 -2.99
N CYS A 247 -9.46 0.30 -4.18
CA CYS A 247 -8.82 0.65 -5.45
C CYS A 247 -8.74 2.17 -5.66
N HIS A 248 -9.80 2.92 -5.35
CA HIS A 248 -9.79 4.39 -5.45
C HIS A 248 -8.80 5.05 -4.47
N ILE A 249 -8.76 4.59 -3.21
CA ILE A 249 -7.79 5.06 -2.22
C ILE A 249 -6.36 4.76 -2.66
N LEU A 250 -6.10 3.56 -3.18
CA LEU A 250 -4.76 3.17 -3.64
C LEU A 250 -4.34 3.91 -4.92
N TYR A 251 -5.26 4.21 -5.83
CA TYR A 251 -5.03 5.12 -6.96
C TYR A 251 -4.62 6.52 -6.49
N GLN A 252 -5.27 7.05 -5.44
CA GLN A 252 -4.83 8.31 -4.82
C GLN A 252 -3.40 8.15 -4.27
N VAL A 253 -3.12 7.13 -3.47
CA VAL A 253 -1.77 6.89 -2.92
C VAL A 253 -0.71 6.84 -4.02
N TYR A 254 -0.94 6.05 -5.08
CA TYR A 254 -0.02 5.87 -6.21
C TYR A 254 0.22 7.20 -6.96
N SER A 255 -0.85 7.90 -7.35
CA SER A 255 -0.76 9.18 -8.08
C SER A 255 -0.04 10.30 -7.30
N ARG A 256 -0.11 10.27 -5.96
CA ARG A 256 0.59 11.21 -5.07
C ARG A 256 2.05 10.86 -4.82
N THR A 257 2.48 9.62 -5.05
CA THR A 257 3.79 9.13 -4.56
C THR A 257 4.68 8.53 -5.65
N VAL A 258 4.16 7.57 -6.43
CA VAL A 258 4.95 6.79 -7.39
C VAL A 258 4.84 7.36 -8.79
N ALA A 259 3.64 7.73 -9.26
CA ALA A 259 3.45 8.27 -10.61
C ALA A 259 4.39 9.45 -10.96
N PRO A 260 4.68 10.42 -10.06
CA PRO A 260 5.63 11.51 -10.34
C PRO A 260 7.09 11.06 -10.50
N GLN A 261 7.39 9.78 -10.33
CA GLN A 261 8.72 9.18 -10.41
C GLN A 261 8.73 7.85 -11.20
N ALA A 262 7.68 7.57 -11.98
CA ALA A 262 7.57 6.35 -12.78
C ALA A 262 8.77 6.15 -13.73
N ASP A 263 9.28 7.23 -14.32
CA ASP A 263 10.49 7.21 -15.17
C ASP A 263 11.72 6.62 -14.46
N ALA A 264 11.85 6.80 -13.15
CA ALA A 264 12.96 6.25 -12.36
C ALA A 264 12.80 4.75 -12.08
N LEU A 265 11.57 4.21 -12.17
CA LEU A 265 11.31 2.78 -12.10
C LEU A 265 11.56 2.08 -13.44
N ASN A 266 11.50 2.77 -14.58
CA ASN A 266 11.66 2.17 -15.91
C ASN A 266 13.08 1.64 -16.23
N ASN A 267 14.07 1.80 -15.33
CA ASN A 267 15.44 1.30 -15.50
C ASN A 267 15.61 -0.22 -15.23
N TYR A 268 14.54 -1.02 -15.34
CA TYR A 268 14.61 -2.46 -15.14
C TYR A 268 15.28 -3.18 -16.31
N GLN A 269 16.30 -3.99 -16.02
CA GLN A 269 16.90 -4.90 -16.99
C GLN A 269 15.96 -6.08 -17.24
N ALA A 270 15.47 -6.19 -18.47
CA ALA A 270 14.79 -7.39 -18.96
C ALA A 270 15.67 -8.64 -18.78
N PHE A 271 15.05 -9.79 -18.53
CA PHE A 271 15.70 -11.10 -18.31
C PHE A 271 16.54 -11.25 -17.02
N SER A 272 16.20 -10.52 -15.96
CA SER A 272 16.72 -10.75 -14.60
C SER A 272 15.62 -11.22 -13.63
N ASN A 273 15.97 -11.83 -12.49
CA ASN A 273 15.02 -12.12 -11.41
C ASN A 273 14.32 -10.85 -10.87
N ASN A 274 14.89 -9.67 -11.16
CA ASN A 274 14.39 -8.37 -10.76
C ASN A 274 13.39 -7.76 -11.77
N VAL A 275 12.96 -8.49 -12.82
CA VAL A 275 11.98 -7.98 -13.79
C VAL A 275 10.65 -7.67 -13.11
N TYR A 276 10.24 -6.40 -13.20
CA TYR A 276 9.05 -5.88 -12.55
C TYR A 276 7.78 -6.27 -13.29
N GLY A 277 6.95 -7.11 -12.65
CA GLY A 277 5.59 -7.41 -13.08
C GLY A 277 4.61 -7.14 -11.96
N GLU A 278 3.63 -6.26 -12.18
CA GLU A 278 2.60 -5.98 -11.18
C GLU A 278 1.46 -7.00 -11.23
N ILE A 279 1.01 -7.40 -10.04
CA ILE A 279 -0.25 -8.10 -9.85
C ILE A 279 -1.34 -7.06 -9.66
N ASN A 280 -2.30 -7.01 -10.58
CA ASN A 280 -3.32 -5.97 -10.58
C ASN A 280 -4.39 -6.22 -9.49
N PRO A 281 -5.11 -5.18 -9.04
CA PRO A 281 -6.00 -5.29 -7.88
C PRO A 281 -7.08 -6.36 -7.98
N ILE A 282 -7.54 -6.68 -9.20
CA ILE A 282 -8.57 -7.70 -9.43
C ILE A 282 -8.08 -9.11 -9.06
N LEU A 283 -6.79 -9.42 -9.25
CA LEU A 283 -6.21 -10.70 -8.88
C LEU A 283 -5.94 -10.76 -7.36
N VAL A 284 -5.50 -9.66 -6.76
CA VAL A 284 -5.38 -9.54 -5.29
C VAL A 284 -6.73 -9.75 -4.59
N LYS A 285 -7.84 -9.27 -5.16
CA LYS A 285 -9.21 -9.56 -4.67
C LYS A 285 -9.50 -11.07 -4.66
N GLN A 286 -9.06 -11.80 -5.69
CA GLN A 286 -9.20 -13.26 -5.71
C GLN A 286 -8.33 -13.92 -4.63
N PHE A 287 -7.07 -13.49 -4.49
CA PHE A 287 -6.14 -14.00 -3.46
C PHE A 287 -6.75 -13.90 -2.07
N ILE A 288 -7.25 -12.72 -1.68
CA ILE A 288 -7.93 -12.49 -0.39
C ILE A 288 -9.10 -13.47 -0.22
N THR A 289 -9.95 -13.59 -1.25
CA THR A 289 -11.16 -14.43 -1.22
C THR A 289 -10.84 -15.92 -1.09
N LYS A 290 -9.89 -16.44 -1.87
CA LYS A 290 -9.50 -17.87 -1.89
C LYS A 290 -8.73 -18.26 -0.64
N THR A 291 -7.85 -17.40 -0.15
CA THR A 291 -7.08 -17.67 1.07
C THR A 291 -7.90 -17.50 2.34
N LYS A 292 -8.97 -16.70 2.32
CA LYS A 292 -9.81 -16.30 3.47
C LYS A 292 -9.05 -15.40 4.46
N LEU A 293 -8.17 -14.53 3.93
CA LEU A 293 -7.49 -13.50 4.71
C LEU A 293 -8.50 -12.61 5.46
N ASN A 294 -8.20 -12.33 6.72
CA ASN A 294 -9.02 -11.50 7.60
C ASN A 294 -8.15 -10.74 8.61
N SER A 295 -8.77 -9.92 9.47
CA SER A 295 -8.07 -9.04 10.41
C SER A 295 -7.15 -9.72 11.42
N HIS A 296 -7.29 -11.03 11.63
CA HIS A 296 -6.42 -11.82 12.53
C HIS A 296 -5.25 -12.49 11.82
N SER A 297 -5.22 -12.45 10.47
CA SER A 297 -4.18 -13.07 9.68
C SER A 297 -2.90 -12.23 9.62
N VAL A 298 -1.80 -12.91 9.32
CA VAL A 298 -0.51 -12.33 8.93
C VAL A 298 -0.26 -12.63 7.45
N PHE A 299 -0.11 -11.58 6.65
CA PHE A 299 0.24 -11.65 5.23
C PHE A 299 1.69 -11.22 5.00
N MET A 300 2.39 -11.89 4.09
CA MET A 300 3.73 -11.50 3.63
C MET A 300 3.84 -11.59 2.12
N ASP A 301 4.55 -10.64 1.51
CA ASP A 301 4.84 -10.55 0.08
C ASP A 301 6.36 -10.53 -0.15
N MET A 302 6.89 -11.56 -0.81
CA MET A 302 8.33 -11.72 -1.12
C MET A 302 8.61 -11.21 -2.53
N GLY A 303 9.34 -10.10 -2.63
CA GLY A 303 9.50 -9.34 -3.88
C GLY A 303 8.34 -8.36 -4.08
N CYS A 304 7.99 -7.60 -3.04
CA CYS A 304 6.77 -6.80 -3.02
C CYS A 304 6.81 -5.55 -3.93
N GLY A 305 7.95 -5.23 -4.56
CA GLY A 305 8.12 -4.07 -5.43
C GLY A 305 7.79 -2.76 -4.71
N ILE A 306 6.89 -1.97 -5.29
CA ILE A 306 6.36 -0.72 -4.68
C ILE A 306 5.28 -0.96 -3.62
N GLY A 307 4.93 -2.22 -3.31
CA GLY A 307 4.07 -2.60 -2.19
C GLY A 307 2.55 -2.56 -2.46
N ASN A 308 2.11 -2.49 -3.72
CA ASN A 308 0.69 -2.38 -4.10
C ASN A 308 -0.17 -3.49 -3.47
N VAL A 309 0.27 -4.75 -3.57
CA VAL A 309 -0.47 -5.90 -3.03
C VAL A 309 -0.58 -5.85 -1.51
N VAL A 310 0.52 -5.58 -0.81
CA VAL A 310 0.58 -5.45 0.66
C VAL A 310 -0.40 -4.37 1.16
N LEU A 311 -0.43 -3.20 0.50
CA LEU A 311 -1.33 -2.12 0.86
C LEU A 311 -2.80 -2.49 0.62
N GLN A 312 -3.12 -3.18 -0.48
CA GLN A 312 -4.48 -3.63 -0.78
C GLN A 312 -4.96 -4.71 0.19
N VAL A 313 -4.15 -5.72 0.46
CA VAL A 313 -4.48 -6.78 1.42
C VAL A 313 -4.77 -6.18 2.79
N ALA A 314 -3.90 -5.30 3.29
CA ALA A 314 -4.11 -4.61 4.57
C ALA A 314 -5.35 -3.70 4.56
N ALA A 315 -5.65 -3.01 3.45
CA ALA A 315 -6.84 -2.17 3.33
C ALA A 315 -8.14 -2.98 3.35
N GLN A 316 -8.22 -4.06 2.57
CA GLN A 316 -9.45 -4.84 2.41
C GLN A 316 -9.73 -5.82 3.55
N THR A 317 -8.74 -6.16 4.38
CA THR A 317 -8.88 -7.18 5.44
C THR A 317 -8.59 -6.67 6.84
N GLY A 318 -7.86 -5.55 6.97
CA GLY A 318 -7.35 -5.05 8.25
C GLY A 318 -6.26 -5.92 8.88
N CYS A 319 -5.70 -6.89 8.15
CA CYS A 319 -4.70 -7.83 8.66
C CYS A 319 -3.35 -7.15 8.95
N GLU A 320 -2.43 -7.88 9.58
CA GLU A 320 -1.02 -7.49 9.62
C GLU A 320 -0.35 -7.92 8.30
N ALA A 321 0.40 -7.02 7.67
CA ALA A 321 0.91 -7.20 6.31
C ALA A 321 2.38 -6.77 6.18
N TYR A 322 3.18 -7.62 5.55
CA TYR A 322 4.60 -7.43 5.33
C TYR A 322 4.94 -7.44 3.85
N GLY A 323 5.89 -6.59 3.45
CA GLY A 323 6.54 -6.65 2.15
C GLY A 323 8.04 -6.54 2.30
N ILE A 324 8.77 -7.42 1.61
CA ILE A 324 10.22 -7.33 1.47
C ILE A 324 10.60 -7.20 0.00
N GLU A 325 11.57 -6.33 -0.27
CA GLU A 325 12.03 -5.97 -1.60
C GLU A 325 13.55 -5.75 -1.58
N ILE A 326 14.25 -6.38 -2.52
CA ILE A 326 15.72 -6.34 -2.63
C ILE A 326 16.21 -5.06 -3.31
N MET A 327 15.37 -4.42 -4.14
CA MET A 327 15.70 -3.19 -4.86
C MET A 327 15.38 -1.96 -4.02
N GLU A 328 16.40 -1.10 -3.82
CA GLU A 328 16.28 0.05 -2.92
C GLU A 328 15.24 1.09 -3.36
N VAL A 329 15.14 1.36 -4.67
CA VAL A 329 14.23 2.37 -5.24
C VAL A 329 12.76 1.95 -5.09
N PRO A 330 12.32 0.75 -5.52
CA PRO A 330 10.96 0.26 -5.24
C PRO A 330 10.62 0.20 -3.75
N CYS A 331 11.54 -0.25 -2.88
CA CYS A 331 11.32 -0.26 -1.45
C CYS A 331 11.16 1.17 -0.86
N LYS A 332 11.93 2.15 -1.36
CA LYS A 332 11.75 3.58 -1.04
C LYS A 332 10.38 4.10 -1.51
N CYS A 333 9.91 3.66 -2.68
CA CYS A 333 8.56 3.94 -3.16
C CYS A 333 7.49 3.33 -2.23
N ALA A 334 7.58 2.05 -1.87
CA ALA A 334 6.67 1.38 -0.93
C ALA A 334 6.58 2.10 0.42
N LYS A 335 7.71 2.49 0.99
CA LYS A 335 7.78 3.28 2.24
C LYS A 335 7.20 4.69 2.11
N ARG A 336 7.12 5.26 0.91
CA ARG A 336 6.43 6.54 0.63
C ARG A 336 4.94 6.33 0.40
N GLN A 337 4.54 5.29 -0.34
CA GLN A 337 3.15 4.88 -0.48
C GLN A 337 2.51 4.66 0.89
N LEU A 338 3.18 3.95 1.81
CA LEU A 338 2.69 3.72 3.18
C LEU A 338 2.40 5.01 3.97
N LYS A 339 3.22 6.06 3.80
CA LYS A 339 3.02 7.34 4.49
C LYS A 339 1.78 8.09 3.97
N GLU A 340 1.59 8.10 2.65
CA GLU A 340 0.40 8.71 2.04
C GLU A 340 -0.84 7.86 2.30
N TYR A 341 -0.74 6.52 2.24
CA TYR A 341 -1.78 5.57 2.60
C TYR A 341 -2.30 5.81 4.03
N ALA A 342 -1.42 5.94 5.02
CA ALA A 342 -1.83 6.24 6.39
C ALA A 342 -2.55 7.60 6.51
N ALA A 343 -2.14 8.61 5.74
CA ALA A 343 -2.81 9.91 5.70
C ALA A 343 -4.18 9.84 5.00
N ARG A 344 -4.28 9.11 3.88
CA ARG A 344 -5.51 8.87 3.11
C ARG A 344 -6.53 8.08 3.92
N MET A 345 -6.16 6.93 4.48
CA MET A 345 -7.05 6.10 5.32
C MET A 345 -7.59 6.89 6.52
N LYS A 346 -6.77 7.76 7.13
CA LYS A 346 -7.24 8.73 8.13
C LYS A 346 -8.24 9.74 7.57
N ALA A 347 -8.00 10.32 6.39
CA ALA A 347 -8.94 11.24 5.75
C ALA A 347 -10.28 10.57 5.43
N TRP A 348 -10.26 9.28 5.04
CA TRP A 348 -11.44 8.45 4.85
C TRP A 348 -12.05 7.89 6.16
N ARG A 349 -11.42 8.07 7.33
CA ARG A 349 -11.77 7.44 8.63
C ARG A 349 -11.82 5.90 8.63
N LEU A 350 -11.06 5.26 7.75
CA LEU A 350 -10.94 3.80 7.69
C LEU A 350 -9.77 3.32 8.56
N PRO A 351 -9.90 2.15 9.21
CA PRO A 351 -8.78 1.56 9.94
C PRO A 351 -7.71 1.05 8.97
N THR A 352 -6.46 1.08 9.42
CA THR A 352 -5.33 0.48 8.71
C THR A 352 -4.93 -0.81 9.42
N GLY A 353 -4.68 -1.87 8.65
CA GLY A 353 -3.84 -2.96 9.12
C GLY A 353 -2.46 -2.47 9.56
N LYS A 354 -1.70 -3.29 10.28
CA LYS A 354 -0.28 -3.01 10.56
C LYS A 354 0.51 -3.34 9.29
N ILE A 355 1.29 -2.39 8.77
CA ILE A 355 2.01 -2.56 7.50
C ILE A 355 3.50 -2.27 7.69
N HIS A 356 4.34 -3.18 7.19
CA HIS A 356 5.79 -3.12 7.34
C HIS A 356 6.49 -3.40 6.00
N PHE A 357 7.28 -2.43 5.53
CA PHE A 357 8.13 -2.59 4.35
C PHE A 357 9.62 -2.68 4.75
N ARG A 358 10.27 -3.79 4.36
CA ARG A 358 11.70 -4.04 4.55
C ARG A 358 12.44 -3.92 3.22
N HIS A 359 13.70 -3.46 3.30
CA HIS A 359 14.65 -3.50 2.19
C HIS A 359 15.65 -4.60 2.53
N GLY A 360 15.83 -5.57 1.65
CA GLY A 360 16.68 -6.72 1.88
C GLY A 360 16.32 -7.91 1.00
N ASP A 361 17.16 -8.93 1.04
CA ASP A 361 16.91 -10.20 0.37
C ASP A 361 15.96 -11.07 1.22
N PHE A 362 14.94 -11.67 0.58
CA PHE A 362 14.05 -12.62 1.25
C PHE A 362 14.68 -14.00 1.49
N LEU A 363 15.85 -14.27 0.91
CA LEU A 363 16.67 -15.44 1.19
C LEU A 363 17.67 -15.22 2.35
N ASP A 364 17.91 -13.98 2.77
CA ASP A 364 18.79 -13.68 3.92
C ASP A 364 18.04 -13.76 5.25
N VAL A 365 17.83 -15.01 5.67
CA VAL A 365 17.17 -15.39 6.92
C VAL A 365 17.97 -14.98 8.17
N GLY A 366 19.30 -14.91 8.06
CA GLY A 366 20.19 -14.74 9.20
C GLY A 366 20.35 -13.30 9.70
N SER A 367 20.11 -12.31 8.84
CA SER A 367 20.34 -10.90 9.17
C SER A 367 19.09 -10.13 9.62
N SER A 368 17.90 -10.74 9.58
CA SER A 368 16.62 -10.03 9.58
C SER A 368 15.58 -10.52 10.60
N ASP A 369 14.77 -9.58 11.10
CA ASP A 369 13.57 -9.88 11.90
C ASP A 369 12.42 -10.52 11.09
N MET A 370 12.66 -10.71 9.79
CA MET A 370 11.73 -11.32 8.86
C MET A 370 11.53 -12.82 9.16
N TYR A 371 12.54 -13.57 9.61
CA TYR A 371 12.40 -15.02 9.80
C TYR A 371 11.32 -15.39 10.84
N GLU A 372 11.30 -14.70 11.98
CA GLU A 372 10.25 -14.87 12.99
C GLU A 372 8.88 -14.38 12.50
N THR A 373 8.86 -13.46 11.53
CA THR A 373 7.63 -13.06 10.84
C THR A 373 7.17 -14.11 9.83
N LEU A 374 8.10 -14.77 9.12
CA LEU A 374 7.84 -15.81 8.15
C LEU A 374 7.17 -17.02 8.82
N LYS A 375 7.73 -17.52 9.93
CA LYS A 375 7.16 -18.64 10.71
C LYS A 375 5.68 -18.44 11.06
N ARG A 376 5.32 -17.22 11.48
CA ARG A 376 3.95 -16.84 11.90
C ARG A 376 3.05 -16.34 10.75
N THR A 377 3.50 -16.42 9.50
CA THR A 377 2.72 -15.98 8.34
C THR A 377 1.63 -17.01 8.00
N ASP A 378 0.38 -16.56 7.92
CA ASP A 378 -0.75 -17.40 7.49
C ASP A 378 -0.85 -17.48 5.97
N VAL A 379 -0.51 -16.39 5.28
CA VAL A 379 -0.54 -16.30 3.81
C VAL A 379 0.69 -15.60 3.27
N LEU A 380 1.46 -16.33 2.48
CA LEU A 380 2.66 -15.87 1.79
C LEU A 380 2.35 -15.69 0.30
N LEU A 381 2.75 -14.57 -0.29
CA LEU A 381 2.75 -14.35 -1.73
C LEU A 381 4.19 -14.36 -2.25
N VAL A 382 4.40 -15.06 -3.36
CA VAL A 382 5.65 -15.05 -4.13
C VAL A 382 5.33 -14.93 -5.61
N ASN A 383 5.58 -13.77 -6.23
CA ASN A 383 5.42 -13.59 -7.68
C ASN A 383 6.61 -14.21 -8.45
N ASN A 384 6.72 -15.54 -8.42
CA ASN A 384 7.82 -16.30 -9.04
C ASN A 384 7.74 -16.45 -10.58
N TYR A 385 6.98 -15.59 -11.27
CA TYR A 385 6.82 -15.66 -12.73
C TYR A 385 8.15 -15.50 -13.49
N ALA A 386 9.01 -14.58 -13.06
CA ALA A 386 10.32 -14.35 -13.67
C ALA A 386 11.49 -15.11 -13.00
N PHE A 387 11.28 -15.71 -11.83
CA PHE A 387 12.36 -16.32 -11.05
C PHE A 387 12.96 -17.58 -11.71
N ASP A 388 14.27 -17.70 -11.61
CA ASP A 388 15.08 -18.87 -11.97
C ASP A 388 14.84 -20.10 -11.07
N TRP A 389 15.54 -21.21 -11.34
CA TRP A 389 15.36 -22.46 -10.61
C TRP A 389 15.96 -22.38 -9.20
N GLU A 390 17.15 -21.78 -9.07
CA GLU A 390 17.93 -21.64 -7.84
C GLU A 390 17.17 -20.83 -6.78
N THR A 391 16.53 -19.73 -7.18
CA THR A 391 15.67 -18.91 -6.32
C THR A 391 14.44 -19.69 -5.87
N ASN A 392 13.76 -20.39 -6.80
CA ASN A 392 12.61 -21.22 -6.46
C ASN A 392 12.98 -22.40 -5.55
N HIS A 393 14.14 -23.01 -5.74
CA HIS A 393 14.64 -24.09 -4.88
C HIS A 393 14.94 -23.56 -3.46
N SER A 394 15.58 -22.39 -3.36
CA SER A 394 15.89 -21.75 -2.07
C SER A 394 14.61 -21.38 -1.31
N LEU A 395 13.62 -20.80 -2.00
CA LEU A 395 12.28 -20.54 -1.46
C LEU A 395 11.59 -21.82 -0.96
N ALA A 396 11.68 -22.92 -1.71
CA ALA A 396 11.13 -24.20 -1.28
C ALA A 396 11.74 -24.71 0.04
N GLN A 397 13.04 -24.47 0.28
CA GLN A 397 13.66 -24.77 1.58
C GLN A 397 13.09 -23.90 2.70
N LEU A 398 12.86 -22.59 2.47
CA LEU A 398 12.24 -21.69 3.45
C LEU A 398 10.83 -22.12 3.85
N PHE A 399 10.09 -22.77 2.94
CA PHE A 399 8.74 -23.25 3.23
C PHE A 399 8.69 -24.40 4.25
N LEU A 400 9.81 -25.06 4.53
CA LEU A 400 9.91 -26.08 5.58
C LEU A 400 9.62 -25.51 6.98
N ASP A 401 9.92 -24.22 7.19
CA ASP A 401 9.75 -23.51 8.47
C ASP A 401 8.38 -22.83 8.64
N LEU A 402 7.51 -22.87 7.62
CA LEU A 402 6.16 -22.31 7.68
C LEU A 402 5.24 -23.18 8.57
N ASN A 403 4.36 -22.53 9.32
CA ASN A 403 3.38 -23.24 10.15
C ASN A 403 2.44 -24.14 9.34
N GLU A 404 1.88 -25.15 10.02
CA GLU A 404 0.86 -26.01 9.42
C GLU A 404 -0.38 -25.18 9.04
N GLY A 405 -0.90 -25.38 7.83
CA GLY A 405 -2.04 -24.63 7.29
C GLY A 405 -1.69 -23.29 6.63
N THR A 406 -0.44 -22.82 6.70
CA THR A 406 0.01 -21.64 5.94
C THR A 406 -0.23 -21.85 4.45
N LYS A 407 -0.71 -20.81 3.76
CA LYS A 407 -0.99 -20.80 2.32
C LYS A 407 0.06 -20.00 1.57
N ILE A 408 0.59 -20.55 0.50
CA ILE A 408 1.58 -19.92 -0.38
C ILE A 408 0.93 -19.69 -1.73
N ILE A 409 0.86 -18.44 -2.17
CA ILE A 409 0.33 -18.03 -3.47
C ILE A 409 1.51 -17.84 -4.43
N SER A 410 1.47 -18.46 -5.61
CA SER A 410 2.53 -18.33 -6.62
C SER A 410 2.00 -18.41 -8.05
N LEU A 411 2.74 -17.87 -9.03
CA LEU A 411 2.38 -17.94 -10.45
C LEU A 411 3.00 -19.15 -11.18
N LYS A 412 4.01 -19.78 -10.59
CA LYS A 412 4.49 -21.13 -10.94
C LYS A 412 4.34 -22.04 -9.72
N SER A 413 3.87 -23.27 -9.93
CA SER A 413 3.77 -24.28 -8.86
C SER A 413 5.17 -24.66 -8.36
N PHE A 414 5.35 -24.63 -7.04
CA PHE A 414 6.54 -25.20 -6.38
C PHE A 414 6.53 -26.73 -6.35
N VAL A 415 5.39 -27.38 -6.62
CA VAL A 415 5.28 -28.84 -6.71
C VAL A 415 5.19 -29.27 -8.19
N PRO A 416 6.16 -30.01 -8.74
CA PRO A 416 6.08 -30.56 -10.08
C PRO A 416 4.88 -31.50 -10.25
N LYS A 417 4.21 -31.47 -11.42
CA LYS A 417 3.05 -32.35 -11.71
C LYS A 417 3.40 -33.86 -11.68
N SER A 418 4.68 -34.21 -11.78
CA SER A 418 5.23 -35.57 -11.66
C SER A 418 5.53 -35.99 -10.21
N HIS A 419 5.50 -35.07 -9.24
CA HIS A 419 5.89 -35.37 -7.85
C HIS A 419 4.92 -36.34 -7.19
N LYS A 420 5.48 -37.43 -6.66
CA LYS A 420 4.73 -38.45 -5.89
C LYS A 420 5.48 -38.73 -4.60
N ILE A 421 4.80 -38.55 -3.47
CA ILE A 421 5.36 -38.83 -2.15
C ILE A 421 5.59 -40.34 -2.02
N ASN A 422 6.85 -40.73 -1.79
CA ASN A 422 7.31 -42.09 -1.59
C ASN A 422 8.55 -42.08 -0.68
N GLN A 423 9.09 -43.26 -0.33
CA GLN A 423 10.25 -43.38 0.58
C GLN A 423 11.50 -42.60 0.15
N ARG A 424 11.65 -42.26 -1.14
CA ARG A 424 12.78 -41.45 -1.65
C ARG A 424 12.50 -39.96 -1.73
N THR A 425 11.24 -39.53 -1.62
CA THR A 425 10.81 -38.14 -1.88
C THR A 425 10.09 -37.49 -0.71
N PHE A 426 9.67 -38.24 0.32
CA PHE A 426 8.89 -37.70 1.44
C PHE A 426 9.59 -36.61 2.25
N HIS A 427 10.92 -36.55 2.21
CA HIS A 427 11.75 -35.53 2.86
C HIS A 427 11.94 -34.26 2.01
N MET A 428 11.51 -34.25 0.75
CA MET A 428 11.61 -33.09 -0.15
C MET A 428 10.53 -32.04 0.23
N PRO A 429 10.82 -30.72 0.17
CA PRO A 429 9.87 -29.68 0.57
C PRO A 429 8.52 -29.72 -0.16
N GLU A 430 8.51 -30.17 -1.42
CA GLU A 430 7.30 -30.34 -2.22
C GLU A 430 6.31 -31.34 -1.61
N SER A 431 6.80 -32.27 -0.77
CA SER A 431 5.96 -33.29 -0.12
C SER A 431 5.08 -32.74 1.01
N ILE A 432 5.42 -31.61 1.63
CA ILE A 432 4.54 -30.95 2.62
C ILE A 432 3.47 -30.05 1.97
N LEU A 433 3.50 -29.84 0.65
CA LEU A 433 2.63 -28.87 -0.03
C LEU A 433 1.46 -29.53 -0.77
N ARG A 434 0.23 -29.22 -0.34
CA ARG A 434 -1.01 -29.55 -1.06
C ARG A 434 -1.38 -28.39 -1.98
N VAL A 435 -1.28 -28.60 -3.29
CA VAL A 435 -1.46 -27.53 -4.29
C VAL A 435 -2.85 -27.57 -4.93
N GLU A 436 -3.49 -26.41 -5.00
CA GLU A 436 -4.66 -26.12 -5.82
C GLU A 436 -4.26 -25.20 -6.98
N GLU A 437 -4.77 -25.46 -8.20
CA GLU A 437 -4.51 -24.68 -9.43
C GLU A 437 -5.77 -23.84 -9.74
N PHE A 438 -5.57 -22.55 -10.04
CA PHE A 438 -6.62 -21.58 -10.34
C PHE A 438 -6.26 -20.76 -11.59
N GLU A 439 -7.27 -20.24 -12.27
CA GLU A 439 -7.12 -19.38 -13.44
C GLU A 439 -7.30 -17.90 -13.09
N TYR A 440 -6.54 -17.05 -13.76
CA TYR A 440 -6.77 -15.61 -13.86
C TYR A 440 -6.99 -15.21 -15.31
N PHE A 441 -7.65 -14.08 -15.54
CA PHE A 441 -8.06 -13.59 -16.86
C PHE A 441 -7.38 -12.27 -17.21
N SER A 442 -7.78 -11.64 -18.32
CA SER A 442 -7.38 -10.29 -18.72
C SER A 442 -7.42 -9.27 -17.58
N GLU A 443 -6.56 -8.25 -17.66
CA GLU A 443 -6.36 -7.21 -16.63
C GLU A 443 -5.88 -7.70 -15.24
N ALA A 444 -5.50 -8.98 -15.07
CA ALA A 444 -5.02 -9.52 -13.80
C ALA A 444 -3.54 -9.22 -13.47
N VAL A 445 -2.71 -8.97 -14.50
CA VAL A 445 -1.27 -8.73 -14.39
C VAL A 445 -0.81 -7.68 -15.41
N SER A 446 0.28 -6.96 -15.16
CA SER A 446 0.69 -5.84 -16.01
C SER A 446 1.41 -6.23 -17.32
N TRP A 447 1.96 -7.44 -17.42
CA TRP A 447 2.83 -7.84 -18.53
C TRP A 447 2.14 -8.63 -19.66
N THR A 448 0.87 -9.01 -19.48
CA THR A 448 0.09 -9.67 -20.52
C THR A 448 -1.41 -9.44 -20.33
N ASN A 449 -2.14 -9.31 -21.44
CA ASN A 449 -3.61 -9.27 -21.41
C ASN A 449 -4.25 -10.67 -21.55
N ASN A 450 -3.43 -11.72 -21.68
CA ASN A 450 -3.90 -13.09 -21.69
C ASN A 450 -4.20 -13.58 -20.28
N GLY A 451 -5.14 -14.52 -20.17
CA GLY A 451 -5.29 -15.31 -18.95
C GLY A 451 -4.08 -16.21 -18.68
N GLY A 452 -4.01 -16.74 -17.47
CA GLY A 452 -2.95 -17.63 -17.02
C GLY A 452 -3.36 -18.35 -15.73
N THR A 453 -2.42 -19.05 -15.10
CA THR A 453 -2.68 -19.80 -13.86
C THR A 453 -1.93 -19.23 -12.66
N TYR A 454 -2.52 -19.42 -11.49
CA TYR A 454 -1.85 -19.26 -10.21
C TYR A 454 -2.15 -20.47 -9.32
N TYR A 455 -1.32 -20.65 -8.32
CA TYR A 455 -1.34 -21.80 -7.43
C TYR A 455 -1.51 -21.33 -5.99
N ILE A 456 -2.28 -22.09 -5.21
CA ILE A 456 -2.27 -21.97 -3.75
C ILE A 456 -1.79 -23.29 -3.18
N ALA A 457 -0.58 -23.28 -2.61
CA ALA A 457 -0.02 -24.40 -1.89
C ALA A 457 -0.31 -24.25 -0.39
N THR A 458 -1.04 -25.19 0.20
CA THR A 458 -1.26 -25.24 1.65
C THR A 458 -0.26 -26.20 2.29
N VAL A 459 0.40 -25.77 3.37
CA VAL A 459 1.30 -26.60 4.17
C VAL A 459 0.48 -27.65 4.95
N ASP A 460 0.72 -28.93 4.62
CA ASP A 460 -0.01 -30.10 5.10
C ASP A 460 0.98 -31.28 5.31
N ARG A 461 1.64 -31.29 6.47
CA ARG A 461 2.55 -32.34 6.92
C ARG A 461 1.83 -33.63 7.29
N SER A 462 0.50 -33.60 7.49
CA SER A 462 -0.29 -34.81 7.77
C SER A 462 -0.12 -35.87 6.67
N ARG A 463 0.14 -35.44 5.43
CA ARG A 463 0.46 -36.27 4.25
C ARG A 463 1.69 -37.16 4.42
N LEU A 464 2.63 -36.78 5.28
CA LEU A 464 3.86 -37.53 5.53
C LEU A 464 3.68 -38.65 6.58
N LYS A 465 2.64 -38.56 7.42
CA LYS A 465 2.40 -39.49 8.55
C LYS A 465 2.46 -40.98 8.15
N PRO A 466 1.85 -41.44 7.05
CA PRO A 466 1.91 -42.86 6.65
C PRO A 466 3.34 -43.34 6.35
N PHE A 467 4.20 -42.46 5.84
CA PHE A 467 5.58 -42.79 5.47
C PHE A 467 6.48 -42.89 6.72
N TYR A 468 6.32 -41.96 7.68
CA TYR A 468 6.98 -42.06 8.98
C TYR A 468 6.56 -43.33 9.73
N GLU A 469 5.26 -43.63 9.82
CA GLU A 469 4.76 -44.86 10.44
C GLU A 469 5.30 -46.13 9.76
N GLY A 470 5.44 -46.12 8.43
CA GLY A 470 6.08 -47.20 7.67
C GLY A 470 7.54 -47.40 8.06
N MET A 471 8.31 -46.32 8.19
CA MET A 471 9.73 -46.34 8.56
C MET A 471 9.96 -46.87 9.98
N TYR A 472 9.13 -46.47 10.95
CA TYR A 472 9.22 -47.01 12.32
C TYR A 472 8.88 -48.51 12.36
N LYS A 473 7.87 -48.96 11.60
CA LYS A 473 7.50 -50.39 11.50
C LYS A 473 8.55 -51.24 10.80
N SER A 474 9.32 -50.69 9.86
CA SER A 474 10.45 -51.39 9.23
C SER A 474 11.74 -51.36 10.04
N SER A 475 11.85 -50.47 11.03
CA SER A 475 13.02 -50.37 11.93
C SER A 475 12.87 -51.17 13.23
N GLN A 476 11.69 -51.72 13.48
CA GLN A 476 11.37 -52.62 14.60
C GLN A 476 11.28 -54.11 14.16
N ARG A 477 11.68 -54.41 12.93
CA ARG A 477 11.80 -55.76 12.35
C ARG A 477 13.26 -55.99 11.97
#